data_AF-A0A956AGW8-F1
#
_entry.id   AF-A0A956AGW8-F1
#
_cell.length_a   1.000
_cell.length_b   1.000
_cell.length_c   1.000
_cell.angle_alpha   90.00
_cell.angle_beta   90.00
_cell.angle_gamma   90.00
#
_symmetry.space_group_name_H-M   'P 1'
#
loop_
_entity.id
_entity.type
_entity.pdbx_description
1 polymer ?
#
loop_
_entity_poly.entity_id
_entity_poly.type
_entity_poly.pdbx_seq_one_letter_code
_entity_poly.pdbx_strand_id
1 'polypeptide(L)'
;MAHPLSPPALAALVALGLAGQAAAHGGAPQVKHIRFPPAVGGTPWLMDELGLLARTDAGYTWLCDDSVSPVVGFEIIEPLDADHWVLSTRAGIFLTEVAGCGYTQVPGPLTEHVTASLLPHPGRPGELLTSTATLGILNDVYRTVDGGQTWTPAGLESTTRIRSILRSDADPDVVYASHGAGASRSDDGGARFVPITLGPPAEALPGEMPIRPEEFRFLASHPVDPAVAFAVIERFPASFVVRTDDAGATWTVVLAIEDSPDSLAFTQDGQRALMSTPFLGLQRSVDGAQTFEAVPSAGIIGCLTREPGTDRIWACGRGRPLTWVAATTDDLGATWDVELAQYADLVGTWSCPADSTTAHACRQQCPPADPACVPPDGGVPDTTSDGGAEDAGVADAGAEA
;
A
#
# COMPACT_ATOMS: atom_id res chain seq x y z
N MET A 1 4.76 -66.05 -48.13
CA MET A 1 4.99 -65.43 -49.45
C MET A 1 4.46 -64.00 -49.39
N ALA A 2 5.32 -63.05 -49.79
CA ALA A 2 5.08 -61.62 -50.09
C ALA A 2 4.77 -60.62 -48.94
N HIS A 3 5.80 -59.86 -48.58
CA HIS A 3 5.85 -58.44 -48.13
C HIS A 3 5.16 -57.47 -49.14
N PRO A 4 5.05 -56.12 -48.95
CA PRO A 4 5.67 -55.18 -47.96
C PRO A 4 4.66 -54.18 -47.32
N LEU A 5 4.95 -53.27 -46.37
CA LEU A 5 5.81 -52.07 -46.44
C LEU A 5 6.01 -51.44 -45.04
N SER A 6 7.18 -50.82 -44.84
CA SER A 6 7.61 -50.00 -43.69
C SER A 6 7.38 -48.48 -43.95
N PRO A 7 7.52 -47.59 -42.93
CA PRO A 7 6.89 -46.24 -42.78
C PRO A 7 7.85 -45.09 -43.26
N PRO A 8 7.80 -43.77 -42.87
CA PRO A 8 6.97 -43.03 -41.88
C PRO A 8 6.51 -41.59 -42.27
N ALA A 9 5.70 -40.94 -41.41
CA ALA A 9 5.86 -39.56 -40.91
C ALA A 9 4.53 -39.03 -40.29
N LEU A 10 4.51 -38.78 -38.97
CA LEU A 10 4.37 -37.43 -38.41
C LEU A 10 4.39 -37.48 -36.87
N ALA A 11 5.07 -36.51 -36.30
CA ALA A 11 5.28 -36.28 -34.88
C ALA A 11 3.99 -35.94 -34.12
N ALA A 12 3.94 -36.33 -32.85
CA ALA A 12 3.58 -35.44 -31.74
C ALA A 12 3.92 -36.15 -30.42
N LEU A 13 5.00 -35.71 -29.80
CA LEU A 13 5.43 -36.07 -28.46
C LEU A 13 5.11 -34.87 -27.54
N VAL A 14 4.96 -35.18 -26.26
CA VAL A 14 4.84 -34.27 -25.12
C VAL A 14 3.40 -33.86 -24.77
N ALA A 15 2.77 -34.71 -23.97
CA ALA A 15 1.78 -34.27 -23.01
C ALA A 15 2.45 -33.28 -22.05
N LEU A 16 2.03 -32.02 -22.10
CA LEU A 16 2.42 -30.98 -21.15
C LEU A 16 1.96 -31.40 -19.75
N GLY A 17 2.93 -31.67 -18.88
CA GLY A 17 2.71 -31.76 -17.45
C GLY A 17 2.23 -30.41 -16.92
N LEU A 18 0.94 -30.31 -16.63
CA LEU A 18 0.41 -29.33 -15.69
C LEU A 18 0.74 -29.82 -14.29
N ALA A 19 1.91 -29.45 -13.78
CA ALA A 19 2.28 -29.64 -12.39
C ALA A 19 2.87 -28.35 -11.82
N GLY A 20 2.05 -27.68 -11.01
CA GLY A 20 2.47 -27.03 -9.78
C GLY A 20 3.06 -25.62 -9.88
N GLN A 21 2.23 -24.61 -9.63
CA GLN A 21 2.61 -23.53 -8.70
C GLN A 21 1.40 -23.16 -7.84
N ALA A 22 1.41 -23.64 -6.59
CA ALA A 22 0.55 -23.10 -5.55
C ALA A 22 1.04 -21.67 -5.25
N ALA A 23 0.34 -20.66 -5.78
CA ALA A 23 0.61 -19.27 -5.49
C ALA A 23 -0.07 -18.89 -4.17
N ALA A 24 0.69 -18.86 -3.08
CA ALA A 24 0.18 -18.31 -1.83
C ALA A 24 0.35 -16.78 -1.74
N HIS A 25 1.37 -16.16 -2.35
CA HIS A 25 1.52 -14.69 -2.47
C HIS A 25 2.36 -14.25 -3.69
N GLY A 26 2.02 -14.73 -4.90
CA GLY A 26 2.74 -14.47 -6.17
C GLY A 26 2.17 -13.33 -7.04
N GLY A 27 1.82 -12.19 -6.44
CA GLY A 27 1.27 -11.02 -7.15
C GLY A 27 2.30 -10.31 -8.06
N ALA A 28 1.82 -9.45 -8.97
CA ALA A 28 2.72 -8.42 -9.52
C ALA A 28 2.97 -7.36 -8.45
N PRO A 29 4.18 -6.79 -8.33
CA PRO A 29 4.45 -5.72 -7.39
C PRO A 29 3.51 -4.54 -7.67
N GLN A 30 3.02 -3.92 -6.61
CA GLN A 30 2.02 -2.85 -6.71
C GLN A 30 2.53 -1.60 -6.01
N VAL A 31 2.43 -0.46 -6.68
CA VAL A 31 2.57 0.83 -6.01
C VAL A 31 1.47 0.91 -4.94
N LYS A 32 1.89 1.12 -3.69
CA LYS A 32 1.00 1.28 -2.54
C LYS A 32 0.76 2.74 -2.23
N HIS A 33 1.78 3.57 -2.45
CA HIS A 33 1.74 4.98 -2.12
C HIS A 33 2.43 5.81 -3.19
N ILE A 34 1.82 6.96 -3.48
CA ILE A 34 2.42 8.02 -4.28
C ILE A 34 2.60 9.21 -3.34
N ARG A 35 3.80 9.77 -3.30
CA ARG A 35 4.19 10.85 -2.39
C ARG A 35 4.81 12.00 -3.17
N PHE A 36 4.65 13.21 -2.64
CA PHE A 36 5.19 14.44 -3.20
C PHE A 36 6.10 15.10 -2.16
N PRO A 37 7.38 14.68 -2.07
CA PRO A 37 8.29 15.25 -1.09
C PRO A 37 8.50 16.74 -1.40
N PRO A 38 8.28 17.65 -0.44
CA PRO A 38 8.50 19.09 -0.66
C PRO A 38 9.96 19.41 -1.06
N ALA A 39 10.91 18.63 -0.54
CA ALA A 39 12.35 18.81 -0.75
C ALA A 39 12.83 18.61 -2.19
N VAL A 40 12.04 17.97 -3.06
CA VAL A 40 12.39 17.68 -4.47
C VAL A 40 11.46 18.35 -5.48
N GLY A 41 10.94 19.52 -5.09
CA GLY A 41 10.23 20.41 -6.00
C GLY A 41 8.87 19.87 -6.48
N GLY A 42 8.25 18.97 -5.71
CA GLY A 42 6.94 18.40 -6.04
C GLY A 42 6.98 17.28 -7.08
N THR A 43 8.15 16.72 -7.38
CA THR A 43 8.26 15.52 -8.22
C THR A 43 7.67 14.30 -7.48
N PRO A 44 6.78 13.51 -8.09
CA PRO A 44 6.14 12.35 -7.46
C PRO A 44 7.11 11.18 -7.31
N TRP A 45 7.01 10.52 -6.16
CA TRP A 45 7.75 9.31 -5.82
C TRP A 45 6.76 8.18 -5.65
N LEU A 46 7.10 7.00 -6.17
CA LEU A 46 6.24 5.82 -6.09
C LEU A 46 6.88 4.83 -5.13
N MET A 47 6.14 4.41 -4.12
CA MET A 47 6.55 3.33 -3.25
C MET A 47 5.71 2.09 -3.58
N ASP A 48 6.39 1.01 -3.95
CA ASP A 48 5.76 -0.26 -4.27
C ASP A 48 6.13 -1.34 -3.24
N GLU A 49 5.81 -2.60 -3.55
CA GLU A 49 6.12 -3.74 -2.68
C GLU A 49 7.61 -4.14 -2.70
N LEU A 50 8.41 -3.56 -3.60
CA LEU A 50 9.82 -3.90 -3.80
C LEU A 50 10.76 -2.77 -3.36
N GLY A 51 10.30 -1.53 -3.35
CA GLY A 51 11.17 -0.41 -3.04
C GLY A 51 10.56 0.94 -3.35
N LEU A 52 11.47 1.89 -3.58
CA LEU A 52 11.14 3.27 -3.87
C LEU A 52 11.64 3.65 -5.25
N LEU A 53 10.74 4.26 -6.02
CA LEU A 53 10.99 4.75 -7.36
C LEU A 53 11.00 6.28 -7.36
N ALA A 54 12.06 6.85 -7.90
CA ALA A 54 12.18 8.28 -8.14
C ALA A 54 11.96 8.59 -9.62
N ARG A 55 11.29 9.72 -9.91
CA ARG A 55 11.16 10.24 -11.27
C ARG A 55 12.38 11.08 -11.63
N THR A 56 12.94 10.82 -12.81
CA THR A 56 14.03 11.60 -13.42
C THR A 56 13.58 12.16 -14.78
N ASP A 57 14.40 13.01 -15.40
CA ASP A 57 14.14 13.50 -16.76
C ASP A 57 14.07 12.39 -17.82
N ALA A 58 14.71 11.24 -17.56
CA ALA A 58 14.71 10.10 -18.47
C ALA A 58 13.52 9.14 -18.25
N GLY A 59 12.86 9.21 -17.09
CA GLY A 59 11.84 8.27 -16.65
C GLY A 59 11.98 7.88 -15.18
N TYR A 60 11.22 6.89 -14.73
CA TYR A 60 11.33 6.36 -13.37
C TYR A 60 12.53 5.43 -13.22
N THR A 61 13.19 5.47 -12.07
CA THR A 61 14.32 4.58 -11.73
C THR A 61 14.23 4.14 -10.27
N TRP A 62 14.84 3.00 -9.96
CA TRP A 62 14.99 2.52 -8.59
C TRP A 62 15.94 3.44 -7.82
N LEU A 63 15.50 3.91 -6.65
CA LEU A 63 16.38 4.64 -5.75
C LEU A 63 17.16 3.67 -4.84
N CYS A 64 16.48 2.68 -4.27
CA CYS A 64 17.11 1.53 -3.59
C CYS A 64 16.24 0.27 -3.75
N ASP A 65 16.90 -0.85 -4.05
CA ASP A 65 16.33 -2.18 -4.35
C ASP A 65 16.01 -3.03 -3.09
N ASP A 66 16.38 -2.54 -1.91
CA ASP A 66 16.09 -3.13 -0.59
C ASP A 66 15.32 -2.18 0.35
N SER A 67 14.68 -1.14 -0.20
CA SER A 67 14.00 -0.12 0.61
C SER A 67 12.79 -0.67 1.37
N VAL A 68 12.15 -1.70 0.83
CA VAL A 68 10.95 -2.32 1.43
C VAL A 68 11.35 -3.69 1.96
N SER A 69 11.77 -3.74 3.22
CA SER A 69 12.21 -4.99 3.83
C SER A 69 11.00 -5.87 4.21
N PRO A 70 10.91 -7.12 3.71
CA PRO A 70 9.87 -8.07 4.12
C PRO A 70 10.04 -8.52 5.57
N VAL A 71 11.23 -8.33 6.17
CA VAL A 71 11.50 -8.60 7.59
C VAL A 71 10.85 -7.54 8.47
N VAL A 72 10.89 -6.28 8.02
CA VAL A 72 10.48 -5.12 8.81
C VAL A 72 8.98 -4.81 8.58
N GLY A 73 8.46 -5.09 7.37
CA GLY A 73 7.03 -5.27 7.04
C GLY A 73 6.16 -4.00 7.07
N PHE A 74 5.05 -3.98 6.29
CA PHE A 74 4.10 -2.84 6.12
C PHE A 74 4.74 -1.46 6.30
N GLU A 75 5.45 -0.96 5.29
CA GLU A 75 6.22 0.26 5.45
C GLU A 75 5.52 1.45 4.80
N ILE A 76 5.11 2.40 5.64
CA ILE A 76 4.76 3.75 5.21
C ILE A 76 6.02 4.59 5.38
N ILE A 77 6.50 5.16 4.28
CA ILE A 77 7.66 6.06 4.28
C ILE A 77 7.20 7.50 4.09
N GLU A 78 7.68 8.38 4.94
CA GLU A 78 7.41 9.82 4.84
C GLU A 78 8.74 10.58 4.80
N PRO A 79 9.10 11.18 3.64
CA PRO A 79 10.24 12.07 3.53
C PRO A 79 9.90 13.42 4.20
N LEU A 80 10.70 13.82 5.18
CA LEU A 80 10.54 15.11 5.85
C LEU A 80 11.32 16.21 5.14
N ASP A 81 12.52 15.88 4.70
CA ASP A 81 13.35 16.70 3.83
C ASP A 81 14.21 15.82 2.89
N ALA A 82 15.25 16.39 2.28
CA ALA A 82 16.09 15.66 1.33
C ALA A 82 16.84 14.49 1.99
N ASP A 83 17.23 14.65 3.26
CA ASP A 83 18.13 13.74 3.95
C ASP A 83 17.45 13.03 5.13
N HIS A 84 16.35 13.55 5.68
CA HIS A 84 15.65 12.98 6.84
C HIS A 84 14.30 12.41 6.50
N TRP A 85 14.14 11.11 6.78
CA TRP A 85 12.93 10.38 6.46
C TRP A 85 12.56 9.44 7.59
N VAL A 86 11.26 9.19 7.71
CA VAL A 86 10.69 8.38 8.77
C VAL A 86 9.93 7.22 8.16
N LEU A 87 10.12 6.04 8.73
CA LEU A 87 9.47 4.81 8.32
C LEU A 87 8.63 4.28 9.47
N SER A 88 7.37 3.96 9.18
CA SER A 88 6.46 3.23 10.07
C SER A 88 6.41 1.77 9.63
N THR A 89 6.71 0.83 10.53
CA THR A 89 6.85 -0.59 10.19
C THR A 89 6.16 -1.51 11.21
N ARG A 90 6.26 -2.84 11.04
CA ARG A 90 5.79 -3.81 12.03
C ARG A 90 6.71 -3.94 13.25
N ALA A 91 7.91 -3.40 13.17
CA ALA A 91 8.92 -3.41 14.23
C ALA A 91 9.20 -1.99 14.75
N GLY A 92 8.23 -1.08 14.67
CA GLY A 92 8.32 0.27 15.19
C GLY A 92 8.74 1.30 14.15
N ILE A 93 9.40 2.37 14.62
CA ILE A 93 9.83 3.49 13.77
C ILE A 93 11.30 3.34 13.40
N PHE A 94 11.62 3.65 12.16
CA PHE A 94 12.99 3.71 11.65
C PHE A 94 13.26 5.07 11.01
N LEU A 95 14.53 5.47 11.00
CA LEU A 95 15.04 6.63 10.29
C LEU A 95 16.06 6.22 9.22
N THR A 96 16.16 7.01 8.17
CA THR A 96 17.23 6.93 7.18
C THR A 96 17.81 8.32 6.93
N GLU A 97 19.12 8.37 6.71
CA GLU A 97 19.91 9.58 6.42
C GLU A 97 20.39 9.62 4.95
N VAL A 98 20.11 8.56 4.15
CA VAL A 98 20.62 8.42 2.79
C VAL A 98 19.46 8.23 1.84
N ALA A 99 18.75 9.30 1.48
CA ALA A 99 17.72 9.29 0.42
C ALA A 99 16.84 8.01 0.38
N GLY A 100 16.41 7.48 1.53
CA GLY A 100 15.59 6.27 1.58
C GLY A 100 16.32 4.93 1.67
N CYS A 101 17.66 4.88 1.69
CA CYS A 101 18.46 3.67 1.71
C CYS A 101 19.12 3.44 3.09
N GLY A 102 18.92 2.26 3.66
CA GLY A 102 19.49 1.88 4.97
C GLY A 102 18.77 2.53 6.15
N TYR A 103 18.44 1.72 7.16
CA TYR A 103 17.52 2.11 8.22
C TYR A 103 18.09 1.84 9.60
N THR A 104 17.91 2.77 10.51
CA THR A 104 18.20 2.59 11.93
C THR A 104 16.90 2.66 12.72
N GLN A 105 16.64 1.63 13.53
CA GLN A 105 15.48 1.61 14.40
C GLN A 105 15.62 2.71 15.46
N VAL A 106 14.54 3.46 15.68
CA VAL A 106 14.47 4.44 16.77
C VAL A 106 14.20 3.68 18.08
N PRO A 107 15.13 3.71 19.04
CA PRO A 107 14.92 3.08 20.33
C PRO A 107 13.88 3.87 21.13
N GLY A 108 12.97 3.18 21.83
CA GLY A 108 12.03 3.83 22.72
C GLY A 108 10.68 3.11 22.82
N PRO A 109 9.60 3.83 23.15
CA PRO A 109 8.30 3.22 23.43
C PRO A 109 7.69 2.51 22.23
N LEU A 110 8.14 2.81 20.99
CA LEU A 110 7.63 2.21 19.77
C LEU A 110 8.41 0.98 19.30
N THR A 111 9.53 0.61 19.94
CA THR A 111 10.42 -0.47 19.50
C THR A 111 9.72 -1.84 19.40
N GLU A 112 8.72 -2.11 20.24
CA GLU A 112 7.96 -3.37 20.25
C GLU A 112 6.55 -3.22 19.62
N HIS A 113 6.26 -2.08 19.00
CA HIS A 113 4.96 -1.81 18.41
C HIS A 113 4.94 -2.02 16.89
N VAL A 114 3.86 -2.61 16.39
CA VAL A 114 3.45 -2.43 15.01
C VAL A 114 2.91 -1.02 14.88
N THR A 115 3.55 -0.20 14.06
CA THR A 115 3.06 1.13 13.68
C THR A 115 2.33 1.04 12.35
N ALA A 116 1.18 1.72 12.25
CA ALA A 116 0.23 1.53 11.15
C ALA A 116 -0.04 2.80 10.33
N SER A 117 0.57 3.93 10.67
CA SER A 117 0.31 5.23 10.05
C SER A 117 1.50 6.16 10.26
N LEU A 118 1.67 7.13 9.38
CA LEU A 118 2.67 8.19 9.53
C LEU A 118 2.11 9.47 8.90
N LEU A 119 1.77 10.45 9.73
CA LEU A 119 1.06 11.68 9.32
C LEU A 119 1.88 12.93 9.66
N PRO A 120 2.74 13.41 8.74
CA PRO A 120 3.51 14.64 8.95
C PRO A 120 2.60 15.87 9.01
N HIS A 121 3.05 16.90 9.74
CA HIS A 121 2.39 18.20 9.77
C HIS A 121 2.96 19.10 8.65
N PRO A 122 2.15 19.58 7.69
CA PRO A 122 2.64 20.34 6.54
C PRO A 122 3.21 21.72 6.91
N GLY A 123 2.71 22.37 7.97
CA GLY A 123 3.18 23.68 8.44
C GLY A 123 4.21 23.65 9.58
N ARG A 124 4.58 22.47 10.11
CA ARG A 124 5.44 22.32 11.30
C ARG A 124 6.45 21.21 11.04
N PRO A 125 7.54 21.51 10.31
CA PRO A 125 8.58 20.53 10.00
C PRO A 125 9.10 19.88 11.28
N GLY A 126 9.19 18.55 11.30
CA GLY A 126 9.57 17.76 12.47
C GLY A 126 8.39 17.24 13.30
N GLU A 127 7.17 17.74 13.10
CA GLU A 127 5.99 17.17 13.74
C GLU A 127 5.33 16.07 12.90
N LEU A 128 5.14 14.90 13.51
CA LEU A 128 4.43 13.77 12.91
C LEU A 128 3.57 13.07 13.95
N LEU A 129 2.55 12.37 13.47
CA LEU A 129 1.78 11.40 14.24
C LEU A 129 1.97 9.99 13.68
N THR A 130 1.98 9.00 14.56
CA THR A 130 1.87 7.58 14.20
C THR A 130 0.87 6.92 15.14
N SER A 131 0.39 5.74 14.76
CA SER A 131 -0.57 4.98 15.56
C SER A 131 -0.10 3.54 15.69
N THR A 132 -0.30 2.94 16.86
CA THR A 132 0.09 1.54 17.08
C THR A 132 -1.08 0.58 16.89
N ALA A 133 -0.77 -0.63 16.43
CA ALA A 133 -1.75 -1.66 16.09
C ALA A 133 -1.37 -3.07 16.57
N THR A 134 -0.57 -3.18 17.62
CA THR A 134 -0.10 -4.48 18.14
C THR A 134 -1.19 -5.19 18.93
N LEU A 135 -1.37 -6.48 18.68
CA LEU A 135 -2.32 -7.31 19.43
C LEU A 135 -1.76 -7.68 20.81
N GLY A 136 -2.61 -7.64 21.84
CA GLY A 136 -2.27 -8.08 23.18
C GLY A 136 -1.49 -7.08 24.04
N ILE A 137 -1.15 -5.91 23.50
CA ILE A 137 -0.56 -4.80 24.24
C ILE A 137 -1.38 -3.52 24.07
N LEU A 138 -1.23 -2.58 25.00
CA LEU A 138 -1.93 -1.29 24.96
C LEU A 138 -1.44 -0.47 23.76
N ASN A 139 -2.35 0.07 22.97
CA ASN A 139 -2.05 0.88 21.80
C ASN A 139 -2.35 2.36 22.07
N ASP A 140 -1.70 3.25 21.32
CA ASP A 140 -1.89 4.70 21.39
C ASP A 140 -1.59 5.35 20.04
N VAL A 141 -1.94 6.63 19.91
CA VAL A 141 -1.35 7.56 18.98
C VAL A 141 -0.08 8.12 19.61
N TYR A 142 1.00 8.18 18.85
CA TYR A 142 2.26 8.77 19.27
C TYR A 142 2.59 9.99 18.42
N ARG A 143 3.23 10.98 19.06
CA ARG A 143 3.63 12.25 18.46
C ARG A 143 5.12 12.48 18.62
N THR A 144 5.73 13.00 17.56
CA THR A 144 7.09 13.55 17.55
C THR A 144 7.05 15.04 17.19
N VAL A 145 8.07 15.78 17.61
CA VAL A 145 8.32 17.19 17.22
C VAL A 145 9.75 17.42 16.73
N ASP A 146 10.54 16.35 16.63
CA ASP A 146 11.97 16.37 16.30
C ASP A 146 12.29 15.50 15.08
N GLY A 147 11.30 15.31 14.20
CA GLY A 147 11.48 14.58 12.95
C GLY A 147 11.55 13.06 13.14
N GLY A 148 10.91 12.53 14.18
CA GLY A 148 10.84 11.10 14.45
C GLY A 148 11.99 10.56 15.30
N GLN A 149 12.86 11.41 15.83
CA GLN A 149 13.95 10.99 16.72
C GLN A 149 13.42 10.54 18.09
N THR A 150 12.41 11.23 18.62
CA THR A 150 11.72 10.83 19.85
C THR A 150 10.20 10.89 19.68
N TRP A 151 9.52 9.99 20.38
CA TRP A 151 8.07 9.82 20.30
C TRP A 151 7.45 9.80 21.69
N THR A 152 6.33 10.51 21.84
CA THR A 152 5.57 10.63 23.08
C THR A 152 4.12 10.20 22.85
N PRO A 153 3.50 9.47 23.80
CA PRO A 153 2.10 9.09 23.68
C PRO A 153 1.20 10.34 23.70
N ALA A 154 0.15 10.32 22.88
CA ALA A 154 -0.87 11.36 22.81
C ALA A 154 -2.02 11.13 23.81
N GLY A 155 -2.03 10.01 24.53
CA GLY A 155 -3.02 9.70 25.56
C GLY A 155 -4.35 9.20 25.01
N LEU A 156 -4.37 8.68 23.77
CA LEU A 156 -5.50 7.95 23.19
C LEU A 156 -5.29 6.44 23.39
N GLU A 157 -5.16 6.04 24.66
CA GLU A 157 -4.95 4.64 25.03
C GLU A 157 -6.10 3.74 24.55
N SER A 158 -5.77 2.61 23.95
CA SER A 158 -6.71 1.65 23.40
C SER A 158 -6.24 0.22 23.64
N THR A 159 -7.09 -0.62 24.22
CA THR A 159 -6.78 -2.04 24.45
C THR A 159 -6.80 -2.88 23.16
N THR A 160 -7.27 -2.30 22.06
CA THR A 160 -7.18 -2.84 20.70
C THR A 160 -6.40 -1.87 19.81
N ARG A 161 -6.08 -2.28 18.59
CA ARG A 161 -5.40 -1.42 17.61
C ARG A 161 -6.06 -0.05 17.46
N ILE A 162 -5.25 1.00 17.30
CA ILE A 162 -5.74 2.22 16.65
C ILE A 162 -6.01 1.85 15.19
N ARG A 163 -7.29 1.91 14.79
CA ARG A 163 -7.75 1.37 13.51
C ARG A 163 -7.40 2.28 12.34
N SER A 164 -7.41 3.59 12.57
CA SER A 164 -6.93 4.62 11.64
C SER A 164 -6.74 5.96 12.34
N ILE A 165 -5.79 6.75 11.83
CA ILE A 165 -5.71 8.19 12.07
C ILE A 165 -5.78 8.94 10.74
N LEU A 166 -6.39 10.12 10.73
CA LEU A 166 -6.56 10.98 9.56
C LEU A 166 -6.33 12.44 9.97
N ARG A 167 -5.33 13.10 9.37
CA ARG A 167 -5.11 14.54 9.51
C ARG A 167 -5.96 15.27 8.47
N SER A 168 -6.59 16.37 8.84
CA SER A 168 -7.36 17.18 7.90
C SER A 168 -6.45 17.94 6.94
N ASP A 169 -6.81 17.92 5.66
CA ASP A 169 -6.16 18.68 4.61
C ASP A 169 -6.47 20.19 4.70
N ALA A 170 -7.65 20.53 5.23
CA ALA A 170 -8.11 21.92 5.39
C ALA A 170 -7.50 22.59 6.62
N ASP A 171 -7.35 21.85 7.72
CA ASP A 171 -6.72 22.30 8.95
C ASP A 171 -5.85 21.18 9.54
N PRO A 172 -4.52 21.24 9.38
CA PRO A 172 -3.63 20.19 9.85
C PRO A 172 -3.60 19.98 11.38
N ASP A 173 -4.15 20.90 12.18
CA ASP A 173 -4.32 20.69 13.62
C ASP A 173 -5.50 19.79 13.95
N VAL A 174 -6.43 19.61 13.00
CA VAL A 174 -7.55 18.69 13.13
C VAL A 174 -7.12 17.28 12.77
N VAL A 175 -7.25 16.36 13.73
CA VAL A 175 -6.91 14.94 13.54
C VAL A 175 -8.03 14.05 14.05
N TYR A 176 -8.49 13.14 13.20
CA TYR A 176 -9.47 12.12 13.53
C TYR A 176 -8.78 10.79 13.82
N ALA A 177 -9.33 10.02 14.77
CA ALA A 177 -8.82 8.70 15.12
C ALA A 177 -9.96 7.72 15.39
N SER A 178 -9.87 6.50 14.87
CA SER A 178 -10.76 5.40 15.24
C SER A 178 -10.00 4.32 16.00
N HIS A 179 -10.60 3.79 17.06
CA HIS A 179 -9.93 2.94 18.04
C HIS A 179 -10.94 2.04 18.77
N GLY A 180 -10.48 1.15 19.66
CA GLY A 180 -11.34 0.14 20.30
C GLY A 180 -12.50 0.65 21.14
N ALA A 181 -12.46 1.91 21.56
CA ALA A 181 -13.53 2.53 22.35
C ALA A 181 -14.48 3.41 21.51
N GLY A 182 -14.19 3.63 20.22
CA GLY A 182 -15.01 4.45 19.34
C GLY A 182 -14.19 5.31 18.38
N ALA A 183 -14.63 6.56 18.19
CA ALA A 183 -13.96 7.55 17.38
C ALA A 183 -13.67 8.80 18.23
N SER A 184 -12.56 9.46 17.94
CA SER A 184 -12.11 10.67 18.61
C SER A 184 -11.57 11.69 17.62
N ARG A 185 -11.55 12.96 18.02
CA ARG A 185 -11.04 14.11 17.27
C ARG A 185 -10.10 14.95 18.13
N SER A 186 -9.04 15.45 17.55
CA SER A 186 -8.13 16.45 18.11
C SER A 186 -8.26 17.75 17.30
N ASP A 187 -8.11 18.88 17.98
CA ASP A 187 -8.04 20.24 17.41
C ASP A 187 -6.68 20.91 17.65
N ASP A 188 -5.70 20.15 18.14
CA ASP A 188 -4.39 20.66 18.59
C ASP A 188 -3.22 19.83 18.03
N GLY A 189 -3.40 19.29 16.83
CA GLY A 189 -2.38 18.54 16.09
C GLY A 189 -2.07 17.18 16.70
N GLY A 190 -3.04 16.58 17.40
CA GLY A 190 -2.92 15.29 18.07
C GLY A 190 -2.30 15.34 19.46
N ALA A 191 -2.27 16.51 20.11
CA ALA A 191 -1.81 16.62 21.50
C ALA A 191 -2.88 16.16 22.51
N ARG A 192 -4.16 16.32 22.16
CA ARG A 192 -5.30 15.82 22.92
C ARG A 192 -6.41 15.36 21.99
N PHE A 193 -6.99 14.20 22.29
CA PHE A 193 -8.17 13.68 21.62
C PHE A 193 -9.42 13.76 22.50
N VAL A 194 -10.56 14.08 21.88
CA VAL A 194 -11.88 14.15 22.49
C VAL A 194 -12.82 13.18 21.76
N PRO A 195 -13.62 12.37 22.46
CA PRO A 195 -14.56 11.45 21.82
C PRO A 195 -15.58 12.19 20.93
N ILE A 196 -15.92 11.58 19.80
CA ILE A 196 -16.99 12.00 18.88
C ILE A 196 -17.96 10.85 18.64
N THR A 197 -19.06 11.11 17.93
CA THR A 197 -20.06 10.07 17.63
C THR A 197 -19.46 9.01 16.71
N LEU A 198 -19.65 7.74 17.05
CA LEU A 198 -19.23 6.61 16.22
C LEU A 198 -20.25 6.35 15.11
N GLY A 199 -20.14 7.08 14.00
CA GLY A 199 -20.97 6.90 12.81
C GLY A 199 -22.45 7.26 12.99
N PRO A 200 -23.30 6.95 11.99
CA PRO A 200 -24.72 7.28 12.01
C PRO A 200 -25.47 6.42 13.05
N PRO A 201 -26.67 6.87 13.46
CA PRO A 201 -27.53 6.06 14.32
C PRO A 201 -27.88 4.72 13.66
N ALA A 202 -28.09 3.67 14.46
CA ALA A 202 -28.28 2.30 13.95
C ALA A 202 -29.46 2.20 12.97
N GLU A 203 -30.51 2.99 13.19
CA GLU A 203 -31.72 3.08 12.37
C GLU A 203 -31.44 3.57 10.94
N ALA A 204 -30.32 4.25 10.72
CA ALA A 204 -29.87 4.67 9.39
C ALA A 204 -29.12 3.56 8.63
N LEU A 205 -28.84 2.42 9.27
CA LEU A 205 -28.12 1.29 8.67
C LEU A 205 -29.05 0.10 8.43
N PRO A 206 -28.78 -0.73 7.40
CA PRO A 206 -29.51 -1.96 7.16
C PRO A 206 -29.49 -2.88 8.38
N GLY A 207 -30.67 -3.40 8.74
CA GLY A 207 -30.84 -4.30 9.88
C GLY A 207 -30.77 -3.63 11.25
N GLU A 208 -30.69 -2.30 11.31
CA GLU A 208 -30.70 -1.52 12.56
C GLU A 208 -29.63 -1.96 13.57
N MET A 209 -28.48 -2.40 13.05
CA MET A 209 -27.40 -2.96 13.88
C MET A 209 -26.41 -1.87 14.34
N PRO A 210 -26.15 -1.75 15.66
CA PRO A 210 -25.14 -0.84 16.20
C PRO A 210 -23.76 -1.06 15.57
N ILE A 211 -23.01 0.02 15.37
CA ILE A 211 -21.65 -0.02 14.83
C ILE A 211 -20.70 -0.54 15.90
N ARG A 212 -19.84 -1.48 15.53
CA ARG A 212 -18.73 -1.89 16.40
C ARG A 212 -17.48 -1.07 16.04
N PRO A 213 -16.67 -0.61 17.01
CA PRO A 213 -15.53 0.25 16.71
C PRO A 213 -14.54 -0.35 15.71
N GLU A 214 -14.38 -1.68 15.67
CA GLU A 214 -13.52 -2.36 14.71
C GLU A 214 -13.97 -2.26 13.24
N GLU A 215 -15.25 -1.93 13.01
CA GLU A 215 -15.86 -1.75 11.68
C GLU A 215 -15.59 -0.34 11.13
N PHE A 216 -15.23 0.64 11.97
CA PHE A 216 -15.17 2.05 11.61
C PHE A 216 -13.74 2.51 11.30
N ARG A 217 -13.52 3.03 10.08
CA ARG A 217 -12.23 3.55 9.62
C ARG A 217 -12.41 4.90 8.92
N PHE A 218 -11.59 5.89 9.26
CA PHE A 218 -11.54 7.15 8.52
C PHE A 218 -10.94 6.92 7.12
N LEU A 219 -11.56 7.53 6.11
CA LEU A 219 -11.20 7.36 4.70
C LEU A 219 -10.51 8.60 4.13
N ALA A 220 -11.10 9.78 4.31
CA ALA A 220 -10.55 11.05 3.82
C ALA A 220 -11.15 12.24 4.57
N SER A 221 -10.45 13.36 4.52
CA SER A 221 -10.96 14.66 4.97
C SER A 221 -11.33 15.53 3.77
N HIS A 222 -12.25 16.47 3.96
CA HIS A 222 -12.52 17.46 2.91
C HIS A 222 -11.38 18.48 2.85
N PRO A 223 -10.94 18.90 1.64
CA PRO A 223 -9.71 19.68 1.48
C PRO A 223 -9.84 21.16 1.86
N VAL A 224 -11.05 21.68 2.03
CA VAL A 224 -11.28 23.10 2.36
C VAL A 224 -12.17 23.32 3.58
N ASP A 225 -12.71 22.24 4.18
CA ASP A 225 -13.56 22.35 5.37
C ASP A 225 -13.16 21.29 6.41
N PRO A 226 -12.55 21.67 7.55
CA PRO A 226 -12.07 20.72 8.54
C PRO A 226 -13.19 20.04 9.36
N ALA A 227 -14.43 20.53 9.27
CA ALA A 227 -15.59 19.88 9.89
C ALA A 227 -16.12 18.71 9.04
N VAL A 228 -15.73 18.62 7.76
CA VAL A 228 -16.21 17.59 6.84
C VAL A 228 -15.19 16.45 6.74
N ALA A 229 -15.63 15.24 7.06
CA ALA A 229 -14.80 14.04 6.97
C ALA A 229 -15.63 12.81 6.56
N PHE A 230 -14.93 11.83 5.99
CA PHE A 230 -15.50 10.60 5.47
C PHE A 230 -14.91 9.40 6.18
N ALA A 231 -15.76 8.42 6.45
CA ALA A 231 -15.36 7.14 7.02
C ALA A 231 -16.08 5.99 6.30
N VAL A 232 -15.56 4.79 6.51
CA VAL A 232 -16.17 3.54 6.04
C VAL A 232 -16.53 2.70 7.25
N ILE A 233 -17.75 2.16 7.22
CA ILE A 233 -18.18 1.07 8.10
C ILE A 233 -18.05 -0.22 7.29
N GLU A 234 -17.06 -1.04 7.63
CA GLU A 234 -16.70 -2.25 6.91
C GLU A 234 -17.53 -3.44 7.41
N ARG A 235 -18.52 -3.86 6.61
CA ARG A 235 -19.40 -5.01 6.89
C ARG A 235 -19.52 -5.91 5.66
N PHE A 236 -19.90 -7.17 5.90
CA PHE A 236 -20.25 -8.11 4.84
C PHE A 236 -21.78 -8.26 4.78
N PRO A 237 -22.42 -8.25 3.58
CA PRO A 237 -21.80 -8.21 2.24
C PRO A 237 -21.48 -6.80 1.71
N ALA A 238 -21.87 -5.73 2.42
CA ALA A 238 -21.67 -4.35 1.97
C ALA A 238 -21.05 -3.46 3.06
N SER A 239 -20.17 -2.57 2.64
CA SER A 239 -19.66 -1.46 3.45
C SER A 239 -20.49 -0.21 3.24
N PHE A 240 -20.39 0.72 4.19
CA PHE A 240 -21.10 1.99 4.15
C PHE A 240 -20.11 3.15 4.19
N VAL A 241 -20.11 3.98 3.16
CA VAL A 241 -19.43 5.28 3.19
C VAL A 241 -20.33 6.24 3.97
N VAL A 242 -19.78 6.83 5.00
CA VAL A 242 -20.46 7.79 5.85
C VAL A 242 -19.72 9.11 5.89
N ARG A 243 -20.46 10.20 6.06
CA ARG A 243 -19.98 11.57 6.06
C ARG A 243 -20.43 12.30 7.32
N THR A 244 -19.54 13.09 7.89
CA THR A 244 -19.89 14.14 8.85
C THR A 244 -19.69 15.50 8.20
N ASP A 245 -20.54 16.47 8.56
CA ASP A 245 -20.43 17.89 8.17
C ASP A 245 -20.26 18.80 9.40
N ASP A 246 -20.12 18.20 10.59
CA ASP A 246 -20.15 18.87 11.89
C ASP A 246 -19.08 18.32 12.83
N ALA A 247 -17.91 18.02 12.27
CA ALA A 247 -16.71 17.58 13.00
C ALA A 247 -16.90 16.27 13.79
N GLY A 248 -17.77 15.40 13.31
CA GLY A 248 -18.06 14.08 13.89
C GLY A 248 -19.17 14.08 14.93
N ALA A 249 -19.91 15.19 15.11
CA ALA A 249 -21.05 15.22 16.02
C ALA A 249 -22.21 14.36 15.48
N THR A 250 -22.47 14.41 14.18
CA THR A 250 -23.44 13.58 13.47
C THR A 250 -22.86 13.03 12.17
N TRP A 251 -23.48 11.95 11.67
CA TRP A 251 -23.04 11.24 10.48
C TRP A 251 -24.24 10.86 9.61
N THR A 252 -24.05 10.92 8.30
CA THR A 252 -25.02 10.50 7.28
C THR A 252 -24.43 9.39 6.44
N VAL A 253 -25.28 8.46 5.97
CA VAL A 253 -24.87 7.43 5.01
C VAL A 253 -24.88 8.03 3.62
N VAL A 254 -23.74 8.02 2.94
CA VAL A 254 -23.58 8.51 1.56
C VAL A 254 -23.83 7.39 0.56
N LEU A 255 -23.24 6.22 0.79
CA LEU A 255 -23.29 5.11 -0.14
C LEU A 255 -23.21 3.77 0.61
N ALA A 256 -24.06 2.83 0.23
CA ALA A 256 -23.85 1.40 0.51
C ALA A 256 -23.21 0.75 -0.72
N ILE A 257 -22.11 0.03 -0.52
CA ILE A 257 -21.33 -0.56 -1.61
C ILE A 257 -20.92 -1.99 -1.25
N GLU A 258 -21.11 -2.95 -2.17
CA GLU A 258 -20.71 -4.36 -2.00
C GLU A 258 -19.20 -4.56 -2.18
N ASP A 259 -18.41 -3.67 -1.61
CA ASP A 259 -16.96 -3.64 -1.61
C ASP A 259 -16.48 -2.81 -0.40
N SER A 260 -15.17 -2.65 -0.22
CA SER A 260 -14.60 -1.73 0.77
C SER A 260 -13.77 -0.65 0.08
N PRO A 261 -14.12 0.64 0.16
CA PRO A 261 -13.32 1.70 -0.41
C PRO A 261 -11.90 1.76 0.17
N ASP A 262 -10.89 1.74 -0.71
CA ASP A 262 -9.48 1.81 -0.33
C ASP A 262 -9.00 3.25 -0.15
N SER A 263 -9.43 4.15 -1.03
CA SER A 263 -8.99 5.56 -1.04
C SER A 263 -10.09 6.48 -1.57
N LEU A 264 -10.10 7.73 -1.09
CA LEU A 264 -10.94 8.82 -1.57
C LEU A 264 -10.06 10.07 -1.71
N ALA A 265 -9.96 10.60 -2.93
CA ALA A 265 -9.18 11.79 -3.23
C ALA A 265 -10.08 12.87 -3.83
N PHE A 266 -9.94 14.10 -3.32
CA PHE A 266 -10.70 15.26 -3.78
C PHE A 266 -9.86 16.13 -4.71
N THR A 267 -10.52 16.86 -5.62
CA THR A 267 -9.97 18.07 -6.25
C THR A 267 -9.72 19.16 -5.20
N GLN A 268 -8.97 20.21 -5.55
CA GLN A 268 -8.54 21.22 -4.58
C GLN A 268 -9.73 21.98 -3.96
N ASP A 269 -10.78 22.21 -4.72
CA ASP A 269 -12.02 22.87 -4.28
C ASP A 269 -12.94 21.99 -3.40
N GLY A 270 -12.62 20.70 -3.29
CA GLY A 270 -13.45 19.71 -2.58
C GLY A 270 -14.78 19.37 -3.27
N GLN A 271 -15.06 19.89 -4.46
CA GLN A 271 -16.34 19.66 -5.16
C GLN A 271 -16.35 18.36 -5.95
N ARG A 272 -15.20 17.89 -6.41
CA ARG A 272 -15.09 16.66 -7.19
C ARG A 272 -14.20 15.67 -6.46
N ALA A 273 -14.50 14.38 -6.63
CA ALA A 273 -13.73 13.33 -5.97
C ALA A 273 -13.71 12.03 -6.76
N LEU A 274 -12.67 11.24 -6.52
CA LEU A 274 -12.53 9.86 -6.95
C LEU A 274 -12.42 8.95 -5.74
N MET A 275 -13.12 7.82 -5.78
CA MET A 275 -13.05 6.78 -4.75
C MET A 275 -12.74 5.43 -5.40
N SER A 276 -11.66 4.79 -4.99
CA SER A 276 -11.28 3.47 -5.50
C SER A 276 -11.78 2.36 -4.59
N THR A 277 -12.18 1.24 -5.19
CA THR A 277 -12.50 0.00 -4.48
C THR A 277 -11.74 -1.20 -5.10
N PRO A 278 -11.39 -2.22 -4.30
CA PRO A 278 -10.63 -3.38 -4.76
C PRO A 278 -11.24 -4.19 -5.91
N PHE A 279 -12.57 -4.27 -5.98
CA PHE A 279 -13.28 -5.19 -6.87
C PHE A 279 -14.27 -4.50 -7.81
N LEU A 280 -15.03 -3.52 -7.32
CA LEU A 280 -15.99 -2.74 -8.14
C LEU A 280 -15.32 -1.63 -8.96
N GLY A 281 -14.08 -1.26 -8.63
CA GLY A 281 -13.30 -0.28 -9.38
C GLY A 281 -13.51 1.15 -8.89
N LEU A 282 -13.64 2.09 -9.84
CA LEU A 282 -13.62 3.52 -9.53
C LEU A 282 -15.02 4.11 -9.46
N GLN A 283 -15.27 4.92 -8.45
CA GLN A 283 -16.44 5.77 -8.32
C GLN A 283 -16.01 7.24 -8.41
N ARG A 284 -16.85 8.11 -8.96
CA ARG A 284 -16.61 9.55 -8.99
C ARG A 284 -17.78 10.32 -8.38
N SER A 285 -17.46 11.51 -7.89
CA SER A 285 -18.42 12.48 -7.37
C SER A 285 -18.14 13.87 -7.94
N VAL A 286 -19.20 14.67 -8.11
CA VAL A 286 -19.14 16.07 -8.57
C VAL A 286 -19.91 17.03 -7.64
N ASP A 287 -20.33 16.55 -6.48
CA ASP A 287 -21.14 17.27 -5.48
C ASP A 287 -20.49 17.26 -4.08
N GLY A 288 -19.16 17.16 -4.06
CA GLY A 288 -18.35 17.10 -2.85
C GLY A 288 -18.50 15.78 -2.10
N ALA A 289 -18.59 14.66 -2.81
CA ALA A 289 -18.79 13.32 -2.26
C ALA A 289 -20.10 13.16 -1.49
N GLN A 290 -21.17 13.83 -1.93
CA GLN A 290 -22.53 13.58 -1.42
C GLN A 290 -23.21 12.44 -2.18
N THR A 291 -22.88 12.28 -3.46
CA THR A 291 -23.29 11.14 -4.28
C THR A 291 -22.11 10.63 -5.10
N PHE A 292 -22.19 9.37 -5.50
CA PHE A 292 -21.18 8.70 -6.32
C PHE A 292 -21.82 7.96 -7.49
N GLU A 293 -21.12 7.95 -8.61
CA GLU A 293 -21.42 7.10 -9.76
C GLU A 293 -20.19 6.31 -10.19
N ALA A 294 -20.41 5.11 -10.74
CA ALA A 294 -19.32 4.28 -11.24
C ALA A 294 -18.68 4.93 -12.47
N VAL A 295 -17.35 4.91 -12.54
CA VAL A 295 -16.58 5.30 -13.73
C VAL A 295 -16.38 4.04 -14.59
N PRO A 296 -17.03 3.94 -15.75
CA PRO A 296 -16.90 2.74 -16.58
C PRO A 296 -15.46 2.58 -17.08
N SER A 297 -15.01 1.33 -17.25
CA SER A 297 -13.71 1.00 -17.89
C SER A 297 -12.46 1.48 -17.15
N ALA A 298 -12.59 2.02 -15.93
CA ALA A 298 -11.45 2.23 -15.07
C ALA A 298 -10.83 0.86 -14.73
N GLY A 299 -9.51 0.74 -14.89
CA GLY A 299 -8.77 -0.41 -14.36
C GLY A 299 -8.97 -0.54 -12.84
N ILE A 300 -8.52 -1.63 -12.25
CA ILE A 300 -8.54 -1.76 -10.78
C ILE A 300 -7.48 -0.79 -10.24
N ILE A 301 -7.90 0.12 -9.35
CA ILE A 301 -7.04 1.15 -8.78
C ILE A 301 -6.79 0.83 -7.30
N GLY A 302 -5.52 0.82 -6.90
CA GLY A 302 -5.10 0.49 -5.54
C GLY A 302 -4.97 1.69 -4.61
N CYS A 303 -4.66 2.87 -5.14
CA CYS A 303 -4.48 4.10 -4.37
C CYS A 303 -4.91 5.30 -5.20
N LEU A 304 -5.30 6.38 -4.52
CA LEU A 304 -5.55 7.70 -5.12
C LEU A 304 -4.85 8.77 -4.29
N THR A 305 -4.24 9.76 -4.93
CA THR A 305 -3.69 10.95 -4.25
C THR A 305 -3.80 12.17 -5.14
N ARG A 306 -4.08 13.34 -4.56
CA ARG A 306 -4.10 14.61 -5.30
C ARG A 306 -2.68 15.15 -5.40
N GLU A 307 -2.28 15.62 -6.57
CA GLU A 307 -1.05 16.38 -6.75
C GLU A 307 -1.15 17.75 -6.04
N PRO A 308 -0.17 18.14 -5.20
CA PRO A 308 -0.23 19.38 -4.45
C PRO A 308 -0.39 20.61 -5.35
N GLY A 309 -1.39 21.44 -5.05
CA GLY A 309 -1.64 22.70 -5.75
C GLY A 309 -2.32 22.57 -7.11
N THR A 310 -2.80 21.38 -7.47
CA THR A 310 -3.54 21.14 -8.72
C THR A 310 -4.80 20.31 -8.46
N ASP A 311 -5.69 20.21 -9.46
CA ASP A 311 -6.84 19.30 -9.43
C ASP A 311 -6.50 17.89 -9.92
N ARG A 312 -5.25 17.65 -10.33
CA ARG A 312 -4.82 16.39 -10.91
C ARG A 312 -4.79 15.30 -9.84
N ILE A 313 -5.37 14.15 -10.17
CA ILE A 313 -5.37 12.98 -9.30
C ILE A 313 -4.45 11.91 -9.89
N TRP A 314 -3.53 11.43 -9.07
CA TRP A 314 -2.68 10.28 -9.33
C TRP A 314 -3.33 9.01 -8.83
N ALA A 315 -3.10 7.91 -9.55
CA ALA A 315 -3.61 6.60 -9.20
C ALA A 315 -2.52 5.52 -9.29
N CYS A 316 -2.58 4.56 -8.37
CA CYS A 316 -1.80 3.34 -8.42
C CYS A 316 -2.59 2.24 -9.15
N GLY A 317 -2.00 1.60 -10.17
CA GLY A 317 -2.61 0.46 -10.83
C GLY A 317 -2.60 -0.79 -9.94
N ARG A 318 -3.66 -1.60 -10.03
CA ARG A 318 -3.82 -2.86 -9.29
C ARG A 318 -4.35 -3.97 -10.22
N GLY A 319 -4.07 -5.23 -9.87
CA GLY A 319 -4.60 -6.41 -10.57
C GLY A 319 -3.73 -6.91 -11.73
N ARG A 320 -4.13 -8.03 -12.37
CA ARG A 320 -3.48 -8.56 -13.58
C ARG A 320 -4.50 -8.78 -14.70
N PRO A 321 -4.16 -8.45 -15.96
CA PRO A 321 -3.00 -7.64 -16.35
C PRO A 321 -3.15 -6.20 -15.84
N LEU A 322 -2.06 -5.60 -15.36
CA LEU A 322 -2.04 -4.17 -15.05
C LEU A 322 -2.25 -3.40 -16.35
N THR A 323 -3.17 -2.44 -16.37
CA THR A 323 -3.28 -1.50 -17.49
C THR A 323 -2.12 -0.51 -17.50
N TRP A 324 -1.68 -0.11 -16.31
CA TRP A 324 -0.51 0.73 -16.03
C TRP A 324 -0.10 0.57 -14.56
N VAL A 325 1.12 0.96 -14.20
CA VAL A 325 1.63 0.97 -12.81
C VAL A 325 1.21 2.26 -12.09
N ALA A 326 1.39 3.40 -12.76
CA ALA A 326 0.95 4.70 -12.27
C ALA A 326 0.41 5.54 -13.43
N ALA A 327 -0.67 6.28 -13.18
CA ALA A 327 -1.27 7.18 -14.15
C ALA A 327 -1.91 8.38 -13.44
N THR A 328 -2.18 9.42 -14.21
CA THR A 328 -2.88 10.62 -13.75
C THR A 328 -4.17 10.84 -14.52
N THR A 329 -5.07 11.60 -13.93
CA THR A 329 -6.31 12.03 -14.56
C THR A 329 -6.64 13.47 -14.13
N ASP A 330 -7.09 14.27 -15.10
CA ASP A 330 -7.60 15.63 -14.90
C ASP A 330 -9.15 15.69 -15.07
N ASP A 331 -9.78 14.56 -15.41
CA ASP A 331 -11.19 14.48 -15.81
C ASP A 331 -12.01 13.43 -15.04
N LEU A 332 -11.60 13.16 -13.79
CA LEU A 332 -12.23 12.19 -12.89
C LEU A 332 -12.28 10.77 -13.46
N GLY A 333 -11.12 10.33 -13.98
CA GLY A 333 -10.88 8.96 -14.42
C GLY A 333 -11.56 8.59 -15.74
N ALA A 334 -12.09 9.56 -16.48
CA ALA A 334 -12.63 9.32 -17.81
C ALA A 334 -11.49 9.05 -18.82
N THR A 335 -10.37 9.73 -18.66
CA THR A 335 -9.11 9.47 -19.37
C THR A 335 -7.94 9.39 -18.40
N TRP A 336 -6.88 8.71 -18.84
CA TRP A 336 -5.68 8.45 -18.04
C TRP A 336 -4.43 8.76 -18.85
N ASP A 337 -3.58 9.64 -18.31
CA ASP A 337 -2.23 9.87 -18.79
C ASP A 337 -1.28 8.92 -18.05
N VAL A 338 -0.73 7.95 -18.78
CA VAL A 338 0.11 6.90 -18.21
C VAL A 338 1.51 7.43 -17.94
N GLU A 339 1.90 7.42 -16.67
CA GLU A 339 3.22 7.90 -16.20
C GLU A 339 4.24 6.76 -16.12
N LEU A 340 3.77 5.55 -15.81
CA LEU A 340 4.56 4.32 -15.86
C LEU A 340 3.65 3.17 -16.29
N ALA A 341 3.86 2.62 -17.48
CA ALA A 341 2.99 1.57 -18.00
C ALA A 341 3.32 0.20 -17.39
N GLN A 342 4.61 -0.12 -17.28
CA GLN A 342 5.09 -1.38 -16.71
C GLN A 342 6.48 -1.20 -16.10
N TYR A 343 6.85 -2.09 -15.18
CA TYR A 343 8.16 -2.10 -14.54
C TYR A 343 9.32 -2.28 -15.53
N ALA A 344 9.08 -2.88 -16.70
CA ALA A 344 10.08 -2.99 -17.77
C ALA A 344 10.45 -1.65 -18.41
N ASP A 345 9.68 -0.57 -18.16
CA ASP A 345 9.96 0.76 -18.71
C ASP A 345 10.86 1.61 -17.79
N LEU A 346 11.30 1.08 -16.65
CA LEU A 346 12.20 1.79 -15.75
C LEU A 346 13.57 2.04 -16.42
N VAL A 347 14.14 3.21 -16.11
CA VAL A 347 15.45 3.62 -16.62
C VAL A 347 16.55 3.17 -15.67
N GLY A 348 17.67 2.72 -16.25
CA GLY A 348 18.84 2.25 -15.51
C GLY A 348 18.94 0.72 -15.53
N THR A 349 19.97 0.18 -14.88
CA THR A 349 20.10 -1.27 -14.76
C THR A 349 19.14 -1.78 -13.71
N TRP A 350 18.16 -2.57 -14.14
CA TRP A 350 17.39 -3.44 -13.27
C TRP A 350 18.33 -4.52 -12.70
N SER A 351 18.99 -4.24 -11.59
CA SER A 351 19.71 -5.26 -10.82
C SER A 351 18.77 -5.86 -9.79
N CYS A 352 18.62 -7.18 -9.79
CA CYS A 352 17.99 -7.91 -8.70
C CYS A 352 19.09 -8.66 -7.93
N PRO A 353 19.88 -8.03 -7.03
CA PRO A 353 20.92 -8.75 -6.30
C PRO A 353 20.37 -10.04 -5.66
N ALA A 354 21.12 -11.14 -5.71
CA ALA A 354 20.64 -12.42 -5.20
C ALA A 354 20.33 -12.39 -3.69
N ASP A 355 20.99 -11.47 -2.98
CA ASP A 355 20.86 -11.16 -1.56
C ASP A 355 19.79 -10.12 -1.24
N SER A 356 19.21 -9.45 -2.25
CA SER A 356 18.09 -8.53 -2.03
C SER A 356 16.87 -9.30 -1.53
N THR A 357 16.14 -8.68 -0.62
CA THR A 357 14.95 -9.29 -0.01
C THR A 357 13.77 -9.43 -0.98
N THR A 358 13.85 -8.74 -2.12
CA THR A 358 12.84 -8.66 -3.18
C THR A 358 13.20 -9.48 -4.42
N ALA A 359 14.37 -10.14 -4.41
CA ALA A 359 14.94 -10.87 -5.55
C ALA A 359 13.98 -11.88 -6.21
N HIS A 360 13.14 -12.54 -5.42
CA HIS A 360 12.18 -13.52 -5.96
C HIS A 360 11.07 -12.86 -6.80
N ALA A 361 10.46 -11.78 -6.30
CA ALA A 361 9.42 -11.04 -7.02
C ALA A 361 10.00 -10.33 -8.26
N CYS A 362 11.21 -9.77 -8.10
CA CYS A 362 12.01 -9.16 -9.15
C CYS A 362 12.28 -10.14 -10.32
N ARG A 363 12.68 -11.39 -10.03
CA ARG A 363 12.92 -12.44 -11.05
C ARG A 363 11.68 -12.87 -11.84
N GLN A 364 10.48 -12.81 -11.26
CA GLN A 364 9.25 -13.21 -11.96
C GLN A 364 8.76 -12.18 -12.98
N GLN A 365 9.18 -10.92 -12.85
CA GLN A 365 8.72 -9.82 -13.71
C GLN A 365 9.68 -9.52 -14.86
N CYS A 366 10.91 -10.06 -14.84
CA CYS A 366 11.83 -9.87 -15.95
C CYS A 366 11.38 -10.66 -17.19
N PRO A 367 11.23 -10.00 -18.36
CA PRO A 367 11.03 -10.68 -19.62
C PRO A 367 12.24 -11.59 -19.91
N PRO A 368 12.07 -12.85 -20.32
CA PRO A 368 13.18 -13.78 -20.56
C PRO A 368 14.19 -13.37 -21.64
N ALA A 369 13.94 -12.28 -22.37
CA ALA A 369 14.67 -11.89 -23.57
C ALA A 369 15.35 -10.50 -23.47
N ASP A 370 15.33 -9.83 -22.33
CA ASP A 370 16.00 -8.53 -22.16
C ASP A 370 17.44 -8.73 -21.61
N PRO A 371 18.49 -8.49 -22.41
CA PRO A 371 19.88 -8.62 -21.97
C PRO A 371 20.30 -7.56 -20.93
N ALA A 372 19.50 -6.50 -20.71
CA ALA A 372 19.68 -5.55 -19.63
C ALA A 372 19.08 -6.05 -18.30
N CYS A 373 18.16 -7.02 -18.33
CA CYS A 373 17.77 -7.78 -17.14
C CYS A 373 18.61 -9.05 -17.05
N VAL A 374 19.68 -9.01 -16.25
CA VAL A 374 20.52 -10.18 -15.98
C VAL A 374 20.02 -10.87 -14.70
N PRO A 375 19.48 -12.10 -14.78
CA PRO A 375 19.21 -12.89 -13.59
C PRO A 375 20.54 -13.14 -12.86
N PRO A 376 20.60 -13.08 -11.52
CA PRO A 376 21.80 -13.48 -10.80
C PRO A 376 22.06 -14.95 -11.08
N ASP A 377 23.31 -15.24 -11.42
CA ASP A 377 23.88 -16.52 -11.82
C ASP A 377 23.37 -17.03 -13.18
N GLY A 378 24.03 -16.54 -14.24
CA GLY A 378 24.13 -17.22 -15.54
C GLY A 378 24.90 -18.54 -15.46
N GLY A 379 24.55 -19.41 -14.51
CA GLY A 379 24.98 -20.79 -14.45
C GLY A 379 24.29 -21.56 -15.56
N VAL A 380 24.94 -21.64 -16.71
CA VAL A 380 24.78 -22.78 -17.62
C VAL A 380 24.89 -24.04 -16.74
N PRO A 381 23.94 -25.00 -16.78
CA PRO A 381 24.17 -26.28 -16.14
C PRO A 381 25.44 -26.87 -16.76
N ASP A 382 26.47 -27.08 -15.96
CA ASP A 382 27.69 -27.73 -16.40
C ASP A 382 27.33 -29.15 -16.88
N THR A 383 27.18 -29.32 -18.20
CA THR A 383 26.95 -30.62 -18.83
C THR A 383 28.26 -31.38 -19.02
N THR A 384 29.31 -31.10 -18.24
CA THR A 384 30.60 -31.77 -18.38
C THR A 384 31.24 -32.14 -17.03
N SER A 385 30.68 -33.15 -16.37
CA SER A 385 31.53 -34.15 -15.72
C SER A 385 30.85 -35.53 -15.70
N ASP A 386 31.05 -36.27 -16.78
CA ASP A 386 31.09 -37.74 -16.70
C ASP A 386 32.24 -38.13 -15.77
N GLY A 387 31.96 -38.92 -14.73
CA GLY A 387 32.99 -39.44 -13.86
C GLY A 387 32.48 -40.22 -12.65
N GLY A 388 32.16 -41.49 -12.87
CA GLY A 388 32.33 -42.53 -11.84
C GLY A 388 31.13 -42.84 -10.96
N ALA A 389 30.33 -43.80 -11.39
CA ALA A 389 29.58 -44.66 -10.49
C ALA A 389 30.57 -45.61 -9.77
N GLU A 390 30.72 -45.49 -8.46
CA GLU A 390 31.16 -46.59 -7.59
C GLU A 390 30.43 -46.54 -6.22
N ASP A 391 29.67 -47.60 -6.00
CA ASP A 391 29.14 -48.24 -4.80
C ASP A 391 29.39 -47.66 -3.39
N ALA A 392 28.28 -47.49 -2.66
CA ALA A 392 28.02 -48.11 -1.35
C ALA A 392 26.50 -47.99 -1.09
N GLY A 393 25.68 -49.03 -1.06
CA GLY A 393 25.81 -50.23 -0.23
C GLY A 393 24.82 -50.13 0.93
N VAL A 394 23.52 -50.37 0.66
CA VAL A 394 22.50 -50.56 1.69
C VAL A 394 22.61 -51.99 2.21
N ALA A 395 23.01 -52.15 3.47
CA ALA A 395 22.94 -53.41 4.18
C ALA A 395 21.66 -53.43 5.03
N ASP A 396 20.68 -54.22 4.61
CA ASP A 396 19.69 -54.81 5.50
C ASP A 396 20.36 -55.94 6.28
N ALA A 397 20.24 -55.90 7.61
CA ALA A 397 20.41 -57.07 8.46
C ALA A 397 19.35 -57.00 9.56
N GLY A 398 18.25 -57.73 9.33
CA GLY A 398 17.38 -58.17 10.40
C GLY A 398 17.87 -59.50 10.99
N ALA A 399 17.63 -59.65 12.29
CA ALA A 399 17.12 -60.83 13.00
C ALA A 399 17.99 -61.42 14.13
N GLU A 400 17.31 -61.52 15.27
CA GLU A 400 17.39 -62.54 16.34
C GLU A 400 18.59 -62.56 17.31
N ALA A 401 18.32 -62.09 18.54
CA ALA A 401 18.14 -62.95 19.72
C ALA A 401 17.33 -62.22 20.81
#